data_AF-A0A6L3K4E5-F1
#
_entry.id   AF-A0A6L3K4E5-F1
#
_cell.length_a   1.000
_cell.length_b   1.000
_cell.length_c   1.000
_cell.angle_alpha   90.00
_cell.angle_beta   90.00
_cell.angle_gamma   90.00
#
_symmetry.space_group_name_H-M   'P 1'
#
loop_
_entity.id
_entity.type
_entity.pdbx_description
1 polymer ?
#
loop_
_entity_poly.entity_id
_entity_poly.type
_entity_poly.pdbx_seq_one_letter_code
_entity_poly.pdbx_strand_id
1 'polypeptide(L)'
;MELVEFMSNKECVVETFKVNGLIAKDNTVTEKGLMAIQFYLDMIEQKKPELENCQTAYMSCSEVEEWEKKNAAASVSFDSGGVVEFLPIEMFSKDAKIEKGGGIKGMLISMCDCACEDEISEIVSSNDEIRKLRDALNKYLES
;
A
#
# COMPACT_ATOMS: atom_id res chain seq x y z
N MET A 1 11.02 23.94 1.54
CA MET A 1 11.40 23.04 2.64
C MET A 1 12.36 23.83 3.50
N GLU A 2 11.94 24.26 4.69
CA GLU A 2 12.86 24.90 5.65
C GLU A 2 13.48 23.79 6.50
N LEU A 3 14.77 23.56 6.33
CA LEU A 3 15.59 22.81 7.28
C LEU A 3 16.03 23.80 8.36
N VAL A 4 15.57 23.59 9.58
CA VAL A 4 16.03 24.36 10.74
C VAL A 4 16.94 23.44 11.56
N GLU A 5 18.25 23.66 11.44
CA GLU A 5 19.23 22.95 12.27
C GLU A 5 19.22 23.50 13.70
N PHE A 6 19.09 22.61 14.68
CA PHE A 6 19.44 22.92 16.07
C PHE A 6 20.39 21.86 16.62
N MET A 7 21.61 22.30 16.94
CA MET A 7 22.52 21.54 17.80
C MET A 7 22.25 21.89 19.27
N SER A 8 22.09 20.88 20.13
CA SER A 8 22.25 21.06 21.58
C SER A 8 23.01 19.89 22.20
N ASN A 9 23.96 20.24 23.06
CA ASN A 9 24.77 19.32 23.82
C ASN A 9 23.95 18.70 24.96
N LYS A 10 23.95 17.36 25.00
CA LYS A 10 23.37 16.46 26.02
C LYS A 10 21.85 16.30 25.96
N GLU A 11 21.48 15.02 25.95
CA GLU A 11 20.14 14.42 25.88
C GLU A 11 19.47 14.47 24.50
N CYS A 12 19.13 13.27 24.04
CA CYS A 12 18.69 12.93 22.70
C CYS A 12 17.46 13.76 22.32
N VAL A 13 17.61 14.60 21.30
CA VAL A 13 16.57 15.46 20.75
C VAL A 13 15.60 14.57 19.97
N VAL A 14 14.37 14.43 20.46
CA VAL A 14 13.25 13.88 19.69
C VAL A 14 12.86 14.95 18.66
N GLU A 15 13.39 14.82 17.46
CA GLU A 15 12.85 15.53 16.30
C GLU A 15 11.44 14.99 16.04
N THR A 16 10.44 15.84 16.28
CA THR A 16 9.07 15.53 15.89
C THR A 16 8.99 15.65 14.38
N PHE A 17 9.26 14.56 13.67
CA PHE A 17 9.05 14.46 12.23
C PHE A 17 7.55 14.54 11.94
N LYS A 18 7.07 15.76 11.67
CA LYS A 18 5.72 15.95 11.15
C LYS A 18 5.75 15.70 9.64
N VAL A 19 5.93 14.44 9.25
CA VAL A 19 5.73 13.99 7.88
C VAL A 19 4.26 13.56 7.77
N ASN A 20 3.47 14.36 7.05
CA ASN A 20 2.12 14.03 6.54
C ASN A 20 1.30 12.97 7.33
N GLY A 21 1.03 13.21 8.61
CA GLY A 21 0.01 12.48 9.37
C GLY A 21 0.50 11.48 10.42
N LEU A 22 1.79 11.15 10.51
CA LEU A 22 2.32 10.29 11.58
C LEU A 22 2.78 11.14 12.77
N ILE A 23 1.96 11.17 13.83
CA ILE A 23 2.36 11.72 15.14
C ILE A 23 2.79 10.54 16.01
N ALA A 24 4.09 10.30 16.14
CA ALA A 24 4.62 9.42 17.18
C ALA A 24 4.39 10.11 18.53
N LYS A 25 3.41 9.62 19.30
CA LYS A 25 2.95 10.25 20.54
C LYS A 25 3.61 9.70 21.81
N ASP A 26 4.54 8.76 21.67
CA ASP A 26 5.26 8.17 22.80
C ASP A 26 6.77 8.29 22.63
N ASN A 27 7.42 8.77 23.69
CA ASN A 27 8.86 9.04 23.79
C ASN A 27 9.72 7.76 23.82
N THR A 28 9.25 6.66 23.23
CA THR A 28 9.99 5.40 23.10
C THR A 28 10.00 4.98 21.65
N VAL A 29 10.95 5.54 20.89
CA VAL A 29 11.25 5.01 19.55
C VAL A 29 11.94 3.67 19.77
N THR A 30 11.25 2.58 19.45
CA THR A 30 11.85 1.25 19.45
C THR A 30 12.84 1.15 18.28
N GLU A 31 13.80 0.22 18.35
CA GLU A 31 14.75 -0.03 17.26
C GLU A 31 14.03 -0.27 15.92
N LYS A 32 12.86 -0.93 15.96
CA LYS A 32 11.97 -1.09 14.80
C LYS A 32 11.39 0.23 14.29
N GLY A 33 11.05 1.15 15.18
CA GLY A 33 10.57 2.50 14.81
C GLY A 33 11.67 3.35 14.16
N LEU A 34 12.92 3.24 14.62
CA LEU A 34 14.06 3.90 13.98
C LEU A 34 14.35 3.31 12.59
N MET A 35 14.25 1.97 12.44
CA MET A 35 14.39 1.32 11.13
C MET A 35 13.30 1.75 10.15
N ALA A 36 12.04 1.89 10.59
CA ALA A 36 10.97 2.38 9.74
C ALA A 36 11.20 3.84 9.29
N ILE A 37 11.70 4.72 10.18
CA ILE A 37 12.04 6.10 9.83
C ILE A 37 13.22 6.15 8.86
N GLN A 38 14.28 5.38 9.11
CA GLN A 38 15.44 5.33 8.21
C GLN A 38 15.05 4.77 6.84
N PHE A 39 14.20 3.74 6.79
CA PHE A 39 13.66 3.18 5.55
C PHE A 39 12.84 4.23 4.77
N TYR A 40 11.98 5.00 5.45
CA TYR A 40 11.26 6.11 4.82
C TYR A 40 12.18 7.22 4.29
N LEU A 41 13.26 7.55 5.01
CA LEU A 41 14.26 8.54 4.56
C LEU A 41 15.05 8.01 3.36
N ASP A 42 15.46 6.74 3.40
CA ASP A 42 16.17 6.07 2.31
C ASP A 42 15.28 5.98 1.05
N MET A 43 13.97 5.78 1.20
CA MET A 43 12.99 5.83 0.10
C MET A 43 12.71 7.23 -0.46
N ILE A 44 13.01 8.29 0.30
CA ILE A 44 12.92 9.67 -0.19
C ILE A 44 14.19 10.03 -0.96
N GLU A 45 15.35 9.55 -0.50
CA GLU A 45 16.65 9.78 -1.15
C GLU A 45 16.86 8.88 -2.38
N GLN A 46 16.37 7.64 -2.35
CA GLN A 46 16.34 6.71 -3.47
C GLN A 46 15.01 6.86 -4.19
N LYS A 47 15.02 7.10 -5.51
CA LYS A 47 13.78 7.19 -6.30
C LYS A 47 12.85 6.03 -5.96
N LYS A 48 11.60 6.32 -5.60
CA LYS A 48 10.56 5.31 -5.33
C LYS A 48 10.67 4.17 -6.34
N PRO A 49 10.81 2.91 -5.91
CA PRO A 49 10.76 1.76 -6.81
C PRO A 49 9.54 1.87 -7.74
N GLU A 50 9.77 1.68 -9.04
CA GLU A 50 8.69 1.66 -10.03
C GLU A 50 7.94 0.33 -9.91
N LEU A 51 6.88 0.32 -9.09
CA LEU A 51 5.91 -0.76 -9.03
C LEU A 51 5.04 -0.72 -10.30
N GLU A 52 4.76 -1.88 -10.88
CA GLU A 52 4.01 -1.99 -12.14
C GLU A 52 2.51 -1.87 -11.89
N ASN A 53 1.99 -2.49 -10.83
CA ASN A 53 0.55 -2.52 -10.54
C ASN A 53 0.17 -2.03 -9.15
N CYS A 54 1.00 -2.27 -8.13
CA CYS A 54 0.73 -1.79 -6.76
C CYS A 54 0.84 -0.26 -6.69
N GLN A 55 -0.29 0.41 -6.46
CA GLN A 55 -0.38 1.87 -6.49
C GLN A 55 -0.37 2.51 -5.11
N THR A 56 -0.92 1.82 -4.11
CA THR A 56 -1.21 2.34 -2.78
C THR A 56 -0.05 2.21 -1.80
N ALA A 57 1.03 1.51 -2.18
CA ALA A 57 2.22 1.27 -1.35
C ALA A 57 2.84 2.54 -0.74
N TYR A 58 2.77 3.67 -1.46
CA TYR A 58 3.34 4.95 -1.04
C TYR A 58 2.29 6.03 -0.77
N MET A 59 1.02 5.66 -0.71
CA MET A 59 -0.09 6.57 -0.48
C MET A 59 -0.36 6.71 1.03
N SER A 60 -0.77 7.89 1.45
CA SER A 60 -1.35 8.12 2.78
C SER A 60 -2.71 7.43 2.90
N CYS A 61 -3.18 7.16 4.14
CA CYS A 61 -4.48 6.51 4.34
C CYS A 61 -5.64 7.23 3.62
N SER A 62 -5.63 8.56 3.58
CA SER A 62 -6.65 9.33 2.85
C SER A 62 -6.57 9.13 1.34
N GLU A 63 -5.37 9.06 0.77
CA GLU A 63 -5.17 8.79 -0.66
C GLU A 63 -5.62 7.37 -1.01
N VAL A 64 -5.36 6.40 -0.12
CA VAL A 64 -5.86 5.02 -0.27
C VAL A 64 -7.39 4.99 -0.29
N GLU A 65 -8.06 5.63 0.68
CA GLU A 65 -9.53 5.67 0.70
C GLU A 65 -10.14 6.30 -0.55
N GLU A 66 -9.52 7.35 -1.08
CA GLU A 66 -9.95 7.98 -2.33
C GLU A 66 -9.74 7.06 -3.53
N TRP A 67 -8.60 6.36 -3.57
CA TRP A 67 -8.28 5.38 -4.60
C TRP A 67 -9.24 4.19 -4.59
N GLU A 68 -9.54 3.64 -3.42
CA GLU A 68 -10.49 2.52 -3.26
C GLU A 68 -11.88 2.90 -3.77
N LYS A 69 -12.40 4.08 -3.37
CA LYS A 69 -13.69 4.60 -3.82
C LYS A 69 -13.72 4.81 -5.33
N LYS A 70 -12.66 5.40 -5.89
CA LYS A 70 -12.56 5.70 -7.32
C LYS A 70 -12.53 4.42 -8.17
N ASN A 71 -11.84 3.39 -7.70
CA ASN A 71 -11.60 2.18 -8.47
C ASN A 71 -12.53 1.01 -8.10
N ALA A 72 -13.42 1.19 -7.12
CA ALA A 72 -14.19 0.11 -6.51
C ALA A 72 -13.29 -1.07 -6.06
N ALA A 73 -12.14 -0.72 -5.51
CA ALA A 73 -11.07 -1.62 -5.13
C ALA A 73 -10.93 -1.69 -3.60
N ALA A 74 -10.07 -2.59 -3.13
CA ALA A 74 -9.64 -2.66 -1.73
C ALA A 74 -8.12 -2.74 -1.66
N SER A 75 -7.53 -2.05 -0.68
CA SER A 75 -6.12 -2.16 -0.31
C SER A 75 -6.01 -2.59 1.15
N VAL A 76 -5.13 -3.55 1.41
CA VAL A 76 -4.85 -4.04 2.76
C VAL A 76 -3.36 -3.86 3.01
N SER A 77 -3.04 -3.00 3.97
CA SER A 77 -1.68 -2.84 4.48
C SER A 77 -1.41 -3.86 5.58
N PHE A 78 -0.28 -4.53 5.50
CA PHE A 78 0.19 -5.44 6.53
C PHE A 78 1.02 -4.69 7.58
N ASP A 79 1.04 -5.22 8.82
CA ASP A 79 1.87 -4.67 9.90
C ASP A 79 3.38 -4.66 9.57
N SER A 80 3.81 -5.47 8.60
CA SER A 80 5.18 -5.46 8.08
C SER A 80 5.50 -4.25 7.20
N GLY A 81 4.48 -3.53 6.70
CA GLY A 81 4.61 -2.45 5.71
C GLY A 81 4.33 -2.90 4.27
N GLY A 82 4.16 -4.20 4.01
CA GLY A 82 3.73 -4.68 2.69
C GLY A 82 2.25 -4.38 2.41
N VAL A 83 1.84 -4.46 1.16
CA VAL A 83 0.48 -4.13 0.73
C VAL A 83 -0.05 -5.21 -0.21
N VAL A 84 -1.35 -5.52 -0.11
CA VAL A 84 -2.09 -6.25 -1.13
C VAL A 84 -3.29 -5.43 -1.61
N GLU A 85 -3.46 -5.34 -2.93
CA GLU A 85 -4.53 -4.63 -3.61
C GLU A 85 -5.43 -5.60 -4.37
N PHE A 86 -6.73 -5.35 -4.31
CA PHE A 86 -7.76 -6.09 -5.03
C PHE A 86 -8.47 -5.12 -5.97
N LEU A 87 -8.12 -5.16 -7.26
CA LEU A 87 -8.58 -4.21 -8.26
C LEU A 87 -9.51 -4.91 -9.28
N PRO A 88 -10.77 -4.50 -9.43
CA PRO A 88 -11.63 -4.99 -10.51
C PRO A 88 -11.07 -4.59 -11.88
N ILE A 89 -11.00 -5.55 -12.81
CA ILE A 89 -10.51 -5.33 -14.16
C ILE A 89 -11.47 -5.90 -15.21
N GLU A 90 -11.39 -5.34 -16.42
CA GLU A 90 -11.97 -5.92 -17.63
C GLU A 90 -10.84 -6.32 -18.58
N MET A 91 -10.78 -7.61 -18.92
CA MET A 91 -9.80 -8.16 -19.86
C MET A 91 -10.40 -8.26 -21.25
N PHE A 92 -9.62 -7.88 -22.25
CA PHE A 92 -10.01 -7.94 -23.66
C PHE A 92 -9.03 -8.84 -24.41
N SER A 93 -9.51 -9.57 -25.41
CA SER A 93 -8.58 -10.25 -26.33
C SER A 93 -7.80 -9.20 -27.11
N LYS A 94 -6.54 -9.53 -27.45
CA LYS A 94 -5.64 -8.63 -28.17
C LYS A 94 -6.24 -8.09 -29.48
N ASP A 95 -7.10 -8.88 -30.10
CA ASP A 95 -7.73 -8.58 -31.40
C ASP A 95 -9.17 -8.06 -31.28
N ALA A 96 -9.70 -7.90 -30.06
CA ALA A 96 -11.03 -7.35 -29.85
C ALA A 96 -11.04 -5.84 -30.13
N LYS A 97 -12.08 -5.37 -30.82
CA LYS A 97 -12.46 -3.96 -30.74
C LYS A 97 -12.88 -3.69 -29.30
N ILE A 98 -12.15 -2.81 -28.62
CA ILE A 98 -12.42 -2.46 -27.23
C ILE A 98 -13.74 -1.69 -27.19
N GLU A 99 -14.79 -2.37 -26.77
CA GLU A 99 -16.11 -1.79 -26.50
C GLU A 99 -16.38 -1.86 -24.99
N LYS A 100 -16.87 -0.76 -24.43
CA LYS A 100 -17.12 -0.64 -22.98
C LYS A 100 -18.12 -1.71 -22.51
N GLY A 101 -17.73 -2.53 -21.54
CA GLY A 101 -18.56 -3.62 -21.01
C GLY A 101 -18.55 -4.92 -21.82
N GLY A 102 -17.71 -5.01 -22.86
CA GLY A 102 -17.50 -6.23 -23.64
C GLY A 102 -16.38 -7.15 -23.13
N GLY A 103 -15.67 -6.74 -22.08
CA GLY A 103 -14.53 -7.49 -21.52
C GLY A 103 -14.93 -8.61 -20.57
N ILE A 104 -14.03 -9.58 -20.40
CA ILE A 104 -14.14 -10.59 -19.35
C ILE A 104 -13.79 -9.92 -18.03
N LYS A 105 -14.74 -9.92 -17.08
CA LYS A 105 -14.51 -9.38 -15.75
C LYS A 105 -13.56 -10.26 -14.95
N GLY A 106 -12.66 -9.64 -14.23
CA GLY A 106 -11.78 -10.30 -13.27
C GLY A 106 -11.39 -9.37 -12.15
N MET A 107 -10.55 -9.88 -11.26
CA MET A 107 -9.92 -9.13 -10.19
C MET A 107 -8.42 -9.31 -10.31
N LEU A 108 -7.70 -8.21 -10.50
CA LEU A 108 -6.25 -8.17 -10.35
C LEU A 108 -5.95 -8.14 -8.84
N ILE A 109 -5.08 -9.03 -8.40
CA ILE A 109 -4.54 -9.07 -7.06
C ILE A 109 -3.06 -8.75 -7.17
N SER A 110 -2.64 -7.63 -6.60
CA SER A 110 -1.25 -7.17 -6.63
C SER A 110 -0.72 -7.07 -5.22
N MET A 111 0.48 -7.60 -4.98
CA MET A 111 1.12 -7.58 -3.68
C MET A 111 2.55 -7.09 -3.82
N CYS A 112 2.95 -6.19 -2.93
CA CYS A 112 4.34 -5.80 -2.76
C CYS A 112 4.78 -6.03 -1.31
N ASP A 113 6.06 -6.33 -1.14
CA ASP A 113 6.67 -6.46 0.18
C ASP A 113 6.90 -5.09 0.84
N CYS A 114 7.41 -5.08 2.07
CA CYS A 114 7.64 -3.82 2.79
C CYS A 114 8.76 -2.98 2.20
N ALA A 115 9.69 -3.60 1.48
CA ALA A 115 10.74 -2.91 0.75
C ALA A 115 10.21 -2.29 -0.56
N CYS A 116 9.04 -2.76 -1.03
CA CYS A 116 8.50 -2.49 -2.36
C CYS A 116 9.52 -2.81 -3.46
N GLU A 117 10.36 -3.80 -3.21
CA GLU A 117 11.41 -4.26 -4.13
C GLU A 117 10.85 -5.33 -5.08
N ASP A 118 9.96 -6.17 -4.56
CA ASP A 118 9.32 -7.26 -5.30
C ASP A 118 7.80 -7.04 -5.37
N GLU A 119 7.25 -7.10 -6.58
CA GLU A 119 5.81 -7.11 -6.84
C GLU A 119 5.39 -8.43 -7.46
N ILE A 120 4.30 -9.01 -6.94
CA ILE A 120 3.63 -10.17 -7.53
C ILE A 120 2.21 -9.78 -7.86
N SER A 121 1.79 -10.06 -9.09
CA SER A 121 0.47 -9.71 -9.60
C SER A 121 -0.18 -10.91 -10.30
N GLU A 122 -1.42 -11.22 -9.92
CA GLU A 122 -2.19 -12.36 -10.44
C GLU A 122 -3.65 -11.97 -10.73
N ILE A 123 -4.28 -12.65 -11.69
CA ILE A 123 -5.67 -12.37 -12.07
C ILE A 123 -6.58 -13.53 -11.68
N VAL A 124 -7.65 -13.22 -10.96
CA VAL A 124 -8.74 -14.16 -10.65
C VAL A 124 -10.00 -13.75 -11.42
N SER A 125 -10.40 -14.58 -12.39
CA SER A 125 -11.63 -14.38 -13.17
C SER A 125 -12.80 -15.26 -12.71
N SER A 126 -12.55 -16.24 -11.84
CA SER A 126 -13.58 -17.13 -11.29
C SER A 126 -14.32 -16.46 -10.14
N ASN A 127 -15.61 -16.17 -10.34
CA ASN A 127 -16.48 -15.66 -9.28
C ASN A 127 -16.58 -16.64 -8.09
N ASP A 128 -16.44 -17.95 -8.31
CA ASP A 128 -16.54 -18.93 -7.23
C ASP A 128 -15.30 -18.92 -6.33
N GLU A 129 -14.10 -18.73 -6.89
CA GLU A 129 -12.89 -18.55 -6.07
C GLU A 129 -12.93 -17.21 -5.30
N ILE A 130 -13.46 -16.14 -5.90
CA ILE A 130 -13.65 -14.86 -5.21
C ILE A 130 -14.64 -15.01 -4.05
N ARG A 131 -15.78 -15.69 -4.26
CA ARG A 131 -16.76 -15.97 -3.20
C ARG A 131 -16.15 -16.80 -2.08
N LYS A 132 -15.37 -17.81 -2.42
CA LYS A 132 -14.67 -18.66 -1.44
C LYS A 132 -13.72 -17.83 -0.56
N LEU A 133 -12.95 -16.90 -1.13
CA LEU A 133 -12.11 -15.98 -0.35
C LEU A 133 -12.97 -15.10 0.57
N ARG A 134 -14.01 -14.45 0.03
CA ARG A 134 -14.93 -13.61 0.83
C ARG A 134 -15.53 -14.37 2.01
N ASP A 135 -16.03 -15.58 1.76
CA ASP A 135 -16.70 -16.38 2.79
C ASP A 135 -15.72 -16.84 3.88
N ALA A 136 -14.46 -17.14 3.51
CA ALA A 136 -13.41 -17.43 4.47
C ALA A 136 -13.08 -16.21 5.36
N LEU A 137 -12.99 -15.01 4.77
CA LEU A 137 -12.76 -13.76 5.51
C LEU A 137 -13.93 -13.42 6.44
N ASN A 138 -15.17 -13.53 5.97
CA ASN A 138 -16.34 -13.30 6.80
C ASN A 138 -16.37 -14.24 8.01
N LYS A 139 -16.08 -15.53 7.79
CA LYS A 139 -16.02 -16.51 8.87
C LYS A 139 -14.95 -16.16 9.92
N TYR A 140 -13.81 -15.62 9.50
CA TYR A 140 -12.75 -15.17 10.41
C TYR A 140 -13.17 -13.95 11.23
N LEU A 141 -13.94 -13.02 10.65
CA LEU A 141 -14.43 -11.83 11.36
C LEU A 141 -15.57 -12.14 12.34
N GLU A 142 -16.35 -13.17 12.07
CA GLU A 142 -17.48 -13.61 12.90
C GLU A 142 -17.07 -14.58 14.03
N SER A 143 -15.83 -15.06 14.03
CA SER A 143 -15.27 -15.97 15.05
C SER A 143 -14.64 -15.24 16.22
#